data_AF-A0A6G9SIZ6-F1
#
_entry.id   AF-A0A6G9SIZ6-F1
#
_cell.length_a   1.000
_cell.length_b   1.000
_cell.length_c   1.000
_cell.angle_alpha   90.00
_cell.angle_beta   90.00
_cell.angle_gamma   90.00
#
_symmetry.space_group_name_H-M   'P 1'
#
loop_
_entity.id
_entity.type
_entity.pdbx_description
1 polymer ?
#
loop_
_entity_poly.entity_id
_entity_poly.type
_entity_poly.pdbx_seq_one_letter_code
_entity_poly.pdbx_strand_id
1 'polypeptide(L)' 'MRTNASIVDDQGLMNNFAIEPKVYVDEQGDRTGFTTYAELLNGRLAMIGFVSLIALEVVTGHGIFGLLANL' A
#
# COMPACT_ATOMS: atom_id res chain seq x y z
N MET A 1 3.44 11.38 26.94
CA MET A 1 3.18 9.95 27.15
C MET A 1 4.27 9.40 28.05
N ARG A 2 3.92 9.00 29.28
CA ARG A 2 4.84 8.29 30.18
C ARG A 2 4.52 6.80 30.08
N THR A 3 5.36 6.05 29.38
CA THR A 3 5.24 4.59 29.26
C THR A 3 5.91 3.95 30.49
N ASN A 4 5.40 4.26 31.67
CA ASN A 4 5.96 3.70 32.90
C ASN A 4 5.42 2.29 33.08
N ALA A 5 6.28 1.29 32.89
CA ALA A 5 5.99 -0.13 33.08
C ALA A 5 5.69 -0.51 34.54
N SER A 6 5.77 0.43 35.48
CA SER A 6 5.56 0.19 36.90
C SER A 6 4.66 1.25 37.54
N ILE A 7 3.75 0.78 38.40
CA ILE A 7 2.94 1.61 39.30
C ILE A 7 3.26 1.24 40.74
N VAL A 8 3.26 2.23 41.63
CA VAL A 8 3.37 2.03 43.07
C VAL A 8 1.94 1.96 43.62
N ASP A 9 1.59 0.87 44.31
CA ASP A 9 0.28 0.76 44.95
C ASP A 9 0.21 1.55 46.26
N ASP A 10 -1.00 1.69 46.80
CA ASP A 10 -1.23 2.40 48.07
C ASP A 10 -0.57 1.72 49.29
N GLN A 11 -0.05 0.49 49.12
CA GLN A 11 0.72 -0.24 50.12
C GLN A 11 2.23 0.00 49.97
N GLY A 12 2.64 0.87 49.04
CA GLY A 12 4.04 1.21 48.79
C GLY A 12 4.82 0.12 48.04
N LEU A 13 4.13 -0.91 47.51
CA LEU A 13 4.76 -1.97 46.73
C LEU A 13 4.79 -1.56 45.26
N MET A 14 5.91 -1.86 44.60
CA MET A 14 6.11 -1.58 43.19
C MET A 14 5.68 -2.78 42.34
N ASN A 15 4.65 -2.58 41.52
CA ASN A 15 4.17 -3.59 40.57
C ASN A 15 4.73 -3.29 39.18
N ASN A 16 5.55 -4.19 38.65
CA ASN A 16 6.09 -4.10 37.29
C ASN A 16 5.26 -4.95 36.33
N PHE A 17 4.57 -4.32 35.38
CA PHE A 17 3.78 -4.99 34.35
C PHE A 17 4.64 -5.24 33.11
N ALA A 18 4.54 -6.45 32.56
CA ALA A 18 5.13 -6.74 31.26
C ALA A 18 4.40 -5.94 30.19
N ILE A 19 5.10 -5.00 29.55
CA ILE A 19 4.58 -4.28 28.38
C ILE A 19 4.74 -5.21 27.19
N GLU A 20 3.62 -5.58 26.57
CA GLU A 20 3.65 -6.42 25.38
C GLU A 20 4.39 -5.70 24.24
N PRO A 21 5.39 -6.35 23.61
CA PRO A 21 5.99 -5.82 22.41
C PRO A 21 4.90 -5.74 21.35
N LYS A 22 4.60 -4.54 20.84
CA LYS A 22 3.77 -4.46 19.64
C LYS A 22 4.51 -5.18 18.52
N VAL A 23 3.85 -6.17 17.93
CA VAL A 23 4.37 -6.84 16.73
C VAL A 23 4.36 -5.80 15.63
N TYR A 24 5.54 -5.25 15.33
CA TYR A 24 5.71 -4.43 14.15
C TYR A 24 5.72 -5.39 12.97
N VAL A 25 4.62 -5.41 12.22
CA VAL A 25 4.69 -5.90 10.85
C VAL A 25 5.61 -4.92 10.14
N ASP A 26 6.81 -5.35 9.79
CA ASP A 26 7.68 -4.56 8.94
C ASP A 26 6.97 -4.39 7.60
N GLU A 27 6.38 -3.21 7.37
CA GLU A 27 5.79 -2.85 6.06
C GLU A 27 6.84 -2.92 4.94
N GLN A 28 8.13 -3.02 5.28
CA GLN A 28 9.23 -3.18 4.33
C GLN A 28 9.55 -4.66 4.00
N GLY A 29 8.78 -5.62 4.52
CA GLY A 29 8.89 -7.03 4.17
C GLY A 29 8.35 -7.31 2.77
N ASP A 30 9.26 -7.51 1.82
CA ASP A 30 9.03 -7.85 0.41
C ASP A 30 8.17 -6.87 -0.40
N ARG A 31 8.83 -5.87 -0.99
CA ARG A 31 8.32 -5.07 -2.13
C ARG A 31 8.09 -5.90 -3.40
N THR A 32 8.33 -7.20 -3.36
CA THR A 32 8.25 -8.13 -4.48
C THR A 32 7.06 -9.07 -4.29
N GLY A 33 6.03 -8.93 -5.13
CA GLY A 33 4.82 -9.77 -5.08
C GLY A 33 3.53 -8.97 -5.24
N PHE A 34 2.38 -9.62 -4.99
CA PHE A 34 1.06 -8.97 -4.94
C PHE A 34 0.89 -8.22 -3.62
N THR A 35 1.65 -7.15 -3.44
CA THR A 35 1.50 -6.24 -2.31
C THR A 35 0.43 -5.21 -2.62
N THR A 36 -0.28 -4.71 -1.61
CA THR A 36 -1.31 -3.66 -1.77
C THR A 36 -0.74 -2.42 -2.48
N TYR A 37 0.52 -2.08 -2.22
CA TYR A 37 1.20 -0.99 -2.91
C TYR A 37 1.37 -1.26 -4.42
N ALA A 38 1.83 -2.45 -4.79
CA ALA A 38 2.00 -2.84 -6.19
C ALA A 38 0.66 -2.89 -6.94
N GLU A 39 -0.40 -3.40 -6.31
CA GLU A 39 -1.74 -3.45 -6.88
C GLU A 39 -2.30 -2.04 -7.14
N LEU A 40 -2.17 -1.13 -6.17
CA LEU A 40 -2.60 0.27 -6.33
C LEU A 40 -1.82 0.98 -7.43
N LEU A 41 -0.51 0.74 -7.53
CA LEU A 41 0.33 1.34 -8.55
C LEU A 41 -0.03 0.81 -9.94
N ASN A 42 -0.16 -0.51 -10.10
CA ASN A 42 -0.56 -1.13 -11.36
C ASN A 42 -1.97 -0.69 -11.79
N GLY A 43 -2.91 -0.59 -10.85
CA GLY A 43 -4.27 -0.10 -11.13
C GLY A 43 -4.28 1.33 -11.66
N ARG A 44 -3.47 2.24 -11.10
CA ARG A 44 -3.36 3.62 -11.59
C ARG A 44 -2.75 3.69 -12.99
N LEU A 45 -1.69 2.92 -13.23
CA LEU A 45 -1.07 2.83 -14.56
C LEU A 45 -2.05 2.30 -15.60
N ALA A 46 -2.86 1.29 -15.25
CA ALA A 46 -3.90 0.76 -16.13
C ALA A 46 -4.98 1.80 -16.47
N MET A 47 -5.44 2.58 -15.49
CA MET A 47 -6.41 3.66 -15.73
C MET A 47 -5.85 4.72 -16.70
N ILE A 48 -4.60 5.14 -16.50
CA ILE A 48 -3.92 6.09 -17.39
C ILE A 48 -3.76 5.50 -18.79
N GLY A 49 -3.34 4.24 -18.90
CA GLY A 49 -3.23 3.52 -20.16
C GLY A 49 -4.56 3.47 -20.91
N PHE A 50 -5.65 3.12 -20.22
CA PHE A 50 -6.98 3.08 -20.82
C PHE A 50 -7.45 4.45 -21.33
N VAL A 51 -7.28 5.51 -20.54
CA VAL A 51 -7.64 6.87 -20.96
C VAL A 51 -6.78 7.32 -22.15
N SER A 52 -5.49 6.99 -22.14
CA SER A 52 -4.60 7.32 -23.27
C SER A 52 -4.99 6.60 -24.56
N LEU A 53 -5.47 5.35 -24.46
CA LEU A 53 -5.97 4.59 -25.61
C LEU A 53 -7.24 5.22 -26.20
N ILE A 54 -8.19 5.63 -25.36
CA ILE A 54 -9.40 6.35 -25.80
C ILE A 54 -9.01 7.67 -26.47
N ALA A 55 -8.10 8.43 -25.86
CA ALA A 55 -7.64 9.70 -26.44
C ALA A 55 -6.96 9.49 -27.79
N LEU A 56 -6.15 8.43 -27.92
CA LEU A 56 -5.49 8.07 -29.16
C LEU A 56 -6.51 7.71 -30.25
N GLU A 57 -7.53 6.92 -29.92
CA GLU A 57 -8.63 6.57 -30.83
C GLU A 57 -9.36 7.80 -31.36
N VAL A 58 -9.68 8.77 -30.49
CA VAL A 58 -10.31 10.03 -30.88
C VAL A 58 -9.43 10.84 -31.83
N VAL A 59 -8.11 10.88 -31.60
CA VAL A 59 -7.17 11.64 -32.44
C VAL A 59 -6.90 10.97 -33.78
N THR A 60 -6.74 9.65 -33.82
CA THR A 60 -6.41 8.91 -35.05
C THR A 60 -7.62 8.55 -35.89
N GLY A 61 -8.83 8.54 -35.32
CA GLY A 61 -10.06 8.21 -36.04
C GLY A 61 -10.13 6.78 -36.58
N HIS A 62 -9.11 5.96 -36.30
CA HIS A 62 -9.02 4.53 -36.59
C HIS A 62 -8.97 3.83 -35.24
N GLY A 63 -9.89 2.88 -35.00
CA GLY A 63 -9.98 2.19 -33.72
C GLY A 63 -8.67 1.54 -33.30
N ILE A 64 -8.50 1.28 -32.01
CA ILE A 64 -7.29 0.69 -31.40
C ILE A 64 -6.86 -0.61 -32.13
N PHE A 65 -7.83 -1.35 -32.67
CA PHE A 65 -7.61 -2.54 -33.51
C PHE A 65 -6.90 -2.24 -34.82
N GLY A 66 -7.08 -1.07 -35.43
CA GLY A 66 -6.39 -0.68 -36.67
C GLY A 66 -4.90 -0.42 -36.46
N LEU A 67 -4.49 0.04 -35.28
CA LEU A 67 -3.08 0.25 -34.94
C LEU A 67 -2.41 -1.05 -34.46
N LEU A 68 -3.13 -1.91 -33.73
CA LEU A 68 -2.64 -3.24 -33.33
C LEU A 68 -2.67 -4.27 -34.46
N ALA A 69 -3.58 -4.18 -35.42
CA ALA A 69 -3.65 -5.08 -36.58
C ALA A 69 -2.71 -4.66 -37.72
N ASN A 70 -2.16 -3.45 -37.68
CA ASN A 70 -1.17 -2.93 -38.63
C ASN A 70 0.25 -2.93 -38.03
N LEU A 71 0.44 -3.64 -36.91
CA LEU A 71 1.72 -4.00 -36.32
C LEU A 71 2.07 -5.43 -36.75
#